data_AF-A0A822EQL4-F1
#
_entry.id   AF-A0A822EQL4-F1
#
_cell.length_a   1.000
_cell.length_b   1.000
_cell.length_c   1.000
_cell.angle_alpha   90.00
_cell.angle_beta   90.00
_cell.angle_gamma   90.00
#
_symmetry.space_group_name_H-M   'P 1'
#
loop_
_entity.id
_entity.type
_entity.pdbx_description
1 polymer ?
#
loop_
_entity_poly.entity_id
_entity_poly.type
_entity_poly.pdbx_seq_one_letter_code
_entity_poly.pdbx_strand_id
1 'polypeptide(L)'
;MESTWGTGHLDSAGQFRRKLSSYYFLPRPNEMIYHHLPENEKWQLLRTPIKMAQYLQMPKLRPIYFDLQMELISPRNQAHVDLLPGKSYALILLRTPSDVQLMADLKLNNRKIDGSHYIMFDKRKKLYRCYFAPTETGKHTINFFAKRGDSDIGEYSSALDFKLDVKQKLKTIVSFPKTWKNFFDLGLEVISPQNTHLIKLIDGASHAQILIKAPEDVELLGSLKNEQKQEVNGGNQVYYDRQKSIWRCNFAPDRDGLFEAFIMAKKKSDPESYTSAVAFKIEARQIPSLSLIRCVF
;
A
#
# COMPACT_ATOMS: atom_id res chain seq x y z
N MET A 1 -11.38 26.96 25.58
CA MET A 1 -11.87 25.70 25.00
C MET A 1 -12.70 26.09 23.80
N GLU A 2 -12.22 25.86 22.57
CA GLU A 2 -13.04 26.09 21.39
C GLU A 2 -14.05 24.93 21.28
N SER A 3 -15.33 25.25 21.17
CA SER A 3 -16.45 24.31 21.23
C SER A 3 -16.68 23.53 19.92
N THR A 4 -15.87 23.77 18.88
CA THR A 4 -16.10 23.27 17.52
C THR A 4 -15.20 22.09 17.12
N TRP A 5 -14.13 21.78 17.87
CA TRP A 5 -13.12 20.76 17.51
C TRP A 5 -13.69 19.35 17.36
N GLY A 6 -14.71 19.04 18.14
CA GLY A 6 -15.40 17.76 18.09
C GLY A 6 -16.62 17.75 17.18
N THR A 7 -16.92 18.80 16.40
CA THR A 7 -18.24 18.93 15.75
C THR A 7 -18.31 18.37 14.33
N GLY A 8 -17.19 18.30 13.61
CA GLY A 8 -17.18 17.82 12.22
C GLY A 8 -16.00 18.32 11.40
N HIS A 9 -16.07 18.12 10.08
CA HIS A 9 -15.08 18.59 9.10
C HIS A 9 -15.76 18.95 7.78
N LEU A 10 -15.11 19.75 6.94
CA LEU A 10 -15.56 19.97 5.55
C LEU A 10 -15.15 18.76 4.70
N ASP A 11 -16.06 18.27 3.87
CA ASP A 11 -15.73 17.27 2.86
C ASP A 11 -15.00 17.89 1.65
N SER A 12 -14.61 17.06 0.69
CA SER A 12 -13.91 17.51 -0.52
C SER A 12 -14.73 18.44 -1.41
N ALA A 13 -16.05 18.50 -1.22
CA ALA A 13 -16.95 19.45 -1.90
C ALA A 13 -17.16 20.73 -1.09
N GLY A 14 -16.47 20.90 0.04
CA GLY A 14 -16.62 22.04 0.94
C GLY A 14 -17.90 22.00 1.78
N GLN A 15 -18.59 20.85 1.86
CA GLN A 15 -19.79 20.72 2.68
C GLN A 15 -19.42 20.28 4.11
N PHE A 16 -19.98 20.94 5.11
CA PHE A 16 -19.75 20.57 6.50
C PHE A 16 -20.42 19.24 6.83
N ARG A 17 -19.60 18.26 7.20
CA ARG A 17 -20.01 16.95 7.72
C ARG A 17 -19.90 16.97 9.23
N ARG A 18 -21.05 16.99 9.91
CA ARG A 18 -21.12 16.81 11.36
C ARG A 18 -20.64 15.40 11.71
N LYS A 19 -19.57 15.31 12.49
CA LYS A 19 -19.01 14.05 13.00
C LYS A 19 -18.48 14.30 14.40
N LEU A 20 -19.20 13.81 15.40
CA LEU A 20 -18.80 14.00 16.79
C LEU A 20 -17.50 13.21 17.06
N SER A 21 -16.44 13.89 17.51
CA SER A 21 -15.20 13.23 17.93
C SER A 21 -15.09 13.23 19.45
N SER A 22 -15.26 12.06 20.06
CA SER A 22 -15.07 11.88 21.51
C SER A 22 -13.62 12.07 21.95
N TYR A 23 -12.66 11.98 21.03
CA TYR A 23 -11.24 12.16 21.30
C TYR A 23 -10.93 13.49 22.00
N TYR A 24 -11.65 14.57 21.66
CA TYR A 24 -11.45 15.89 22.27
C TYR A 24 -12.16 16.08 23.62
N PHE A 25 -12.84 15.06 24.13
CA PHE A 25 -13.41 15.06 25.47
C PHE A 25 -12.41 14.45 26.45
N LEU A 26 -11.75 15.29 27.25
CA LEU A 26 -10.67 14.91 28.17
C LEU A 26 -9.47 14.26 27.45
N PRO A 27 -8.90 14.89 26.41
CA PRO A 27 -7.79 14.31 25.66
C PRO A 27 -6.55 14.22 26.56
N ARG A 28 -5.78 13.14 26.41
CA ARG A 28 -4.56 12.99 27.19
C ARG A 28 -3.50 13.98 26.70
N PRO A 29 -2.78 14.69 27.58
CA PRO A 29 -1.78 15.68 27.16
C PRO A 29 -0.68 15.12 26.24
N ASN A 30 -0.27 13.87 26.48
CA ASN A 30 0.72 13.15 25.65
C ASN A 30 0.21 12.78 24.25
N GLU A 31 -1.09 12.82 24.00
CA GLU A 31 -1.70 12.63 22.67
C GLU A 31 -1.91 13.99 22.00
N MET A 32 -2.43 14.97 22.75
CA MET A 32 -2.67 16.34 22.28
C MET A 32 -1.43 17.04 21.72
N ILE A 33 -0.26 16.80 22.32
CA ILE A 33 0.98 17.47 21.94
C ILE A 33 1.41 17.19 20.50
N TYR A 34 0.86 16.16 19.83
CA TYR A 34 1.17 15.86 18.43
C TYR A 34 0.46 16.75 17.41
N HIS A 35 -0.55 17.50 17.83
CA HIS A 35 -1.29 18.40 16.95
C HIS A 35 -1.57 19.78 17.58
N HIS A 36 -1.32 19.96 18.89
CA HIS A 36 -1.39 21.25 19.58
C HIS A 36 -0.15 21.47 20.45
N LEU A 37 0.62 22.52 20.15
CA LEU A 37 1.67 23.03 21.02
C LEU A 37 1.19 24.35 21.67
N PRO A 38 0.84 24.34 22.97
CA PRO A 38 0.55 25.56 23.72
C PRO A 38 1.73 26.53 23.73
N GLU A 39 1.44 27.84 23.66
CA GLU A 39 2.47 28.89 23.75
C GLU A 39 3.22 28.87 25.10
N ASN A 40 2.49 28.60 26.19
CA ASN A 40 3.09 28.44 27.51
C ASN A 40 3.34 26.95 27.80
N GLU A 41 4.61 26.61 28.02
CA GLU A 41 5.07 25.23 28.27
C GLU A 41 4.35 24.55 29.45
N LYS A 42 3.90 25.31 30.47
CA LYS A 42 3.16 24.76 31.62
C LYS A 42 1.82 24.14 31.22
N TRP A 43 1.19 24.65 30.15
CA TRP A 43 -0.10 24.15 29.66
C TRP A 43 0.03 22.92 28.77
N GLN A 44 1.25 22.46 28.48
CA GLN A 44 1.44 21.17 27.83
C GLN A 44 1.01 20.02 28.75
N LEU A 45 1.04 20.22 30.07
CA LEU A 45 0.68 19.20 31.08
C LEU A 45 1.47 17.89 30.91
N LEU A 46 2.65 17.97 30.28
CA LEU A 46 3.59 16.87 30.14
C LEU A 46 4.55 16.85 31.32
N ARG A 47 4.98 15.66 31.73
CA ARG A 47 6.07 15.49 32.70
C ARG A 47 7.36 16.18 32.23
N THR A 48 7.61 16.15 30.93
CA THR A 48 8.74 16.83 30.29
C THR A 48 8.19 17.64 29.12
N PRO A 49 8.02 18.97 29.28
CA PRO A 49 7.59 19.83 28.20
C PRO A 49 8.55 19.78 27.01
N ILE A 50 7.99 19.93 25.80
CA ILE A 50 8.74 20.01 24.56
C ILE A 50 8.79 21.46 24.05
N LYS A 51 9.82 21.77 23.29
CA LYS A 51 9.99 23.06 22.62
C LYS A 51 9.45 23.02 21.19
N MET A 52 9.19 24.20 20.62
CA MET A 52 8.79 24.35 19.21
C MET A 52 9.72 23.57 18.25
N ALA A 53 11.04 23.64 18.46
CA ALA A 53 12.00 22.93 17.62
C ALA A 53 11.82 21.40 17.63
N GLN A 54 11.42 20.82 18.78
CA GLN A 54 11.13 19.40 18.90
C GLN A 54 9.77 19.07 18.28
N TYR A 55 8.76 19.90 18.54
CA TYR A 55 7.42 19.76 17.96
C TYR A 55 7.45 19.73 16.42
N LEU A 56 8.23 20.60 15.79
CA LEU A 56 8.40 20.64 14.33
C LEU A 56 9.05 19.36 13.75
N GLN A 57 9.74 18.58 14.58
CA GLN A 57 10.34 17.32 14.20
C GLN A 57 9.43 16.11 14.47
N MET A 58 8.37 16.27 15.27
CA MET A 58 7.50 15.15 15.66
C MET A 58 6.61 14.69 14.51
N PRO A 59 6.29 13.38 14.44
CA PRO A 59 5.39 12.86 13.43
C PRO A 59 4.01 13.48 13.59
N LYS A 60 3.32 13.71 12.47
CA LYS A 60 1.94 14.21 12.51
C LYS A 60 1.00 13.05 12.80
N LEU A 61 0.57 12.91 14.04
CA LEU A 61 -0.39 11.89 14.47
C LEU A 61 -1.80 12.51 14.58
N ARG A 62 -2.80 11.85 14.00
CA ARG A 62 -4.22 12.25 14.09
C ARG A 62 -4.93 11.49 15.21
N PRO A 63 -6.07 11.99 15.72
CA PRO A 63 -6.91 11.30 16.71
C PRO A 63 -7.10 9.80 16.45
N ILE A 64 -7.39 9.40 15.21
CA ILE A 64 -7.63 7.99 14.85
C ILE A 64 -6.43 7.08 15.13
N TYR A 65 -5.19 7.60 15.10
CA TYR A 65 -4.00 6.83 15.48
C TYR A 65 -4.10 6.35 16.94
N PHE A 66 -4.57 7.21 17.83
CA PHE A 66 -4.75 6.92 19.25
C PHE A 66 -5.99 6.06 19.50
N ASP A 67 -7.12 6.36 18.84
CA ASP A 67 -8.36 5.57 18.94
C ASP A 67 -8.14 4.11 18.52
N LEU A 68 -7.31 3.89 17.50
CA LEU A 68 -6.93 2.57 17.00
C LEU A 68 -5.76 1.94 17.75
N GLN A 69 -5.23 2.59 18.79
CA GLN A 69 -4.12 2.09 19.61
C GLN A 69 -2.89 1.71 18.77
N MET A 70 -2.61 2.51 17.75
CA MET A 70 -1.44 2.32 16.89
C MET A 70 -0.17 2.76 17.62
N GLU A 71 0.94 2.08 17.36
CA GLU A 71 2.25 2.41 17.93
C GLU A 71 3.31 2.48 16.83
N LEU A 72 3.93 3.65 16.67
CA LEU A 72 5.05 3.88 15.77
C LEU A 72 6.34 3.33 16.37
N ILE A 73 6.79 2.19 15.85
CA ILE A 73 8.01 1.52 16.29
C ILE A 73 9.25 2.17 15.67
N SER A 74 9.18 2.56 14.39
CA SER A 74 10.24 3.23 13.65
C SER A 74 9.71 3.99 12.43
N PRO A 75 10.18 5.22 12.12
CA PRO A 75 11.14 6.00 12.90
C PRO A 75 10.48 6.59 14.16
N ARG A 76 11.16 6.55 15.31
CA ARG A 76 10.59 7.06 16.57
C ARG A 76 10.69 8.58 16.64
N ASN A 77 9.59 9.23 17.02
CA ASN A 77 9.54 10.67 17.31
C ASN A 77 10.04 11.58 16.18
N GLN A 78 9.96 11.13 14.93
CA GLN A 78 10.41 11.89 13.77
C GLN A 78 9.33 11.92 12.68
N ALA A 79 9.08 13.10 12.12
CA ALA A 79 8.25 13.31 10.94
C ALA A 79 8.97 12.94 9.64
N HIS A 80 10.30 12.85 9.69
CA HIS A 80 11.12 12.51 8.53
C HIS A 80 11.50 11.04 8.58
N VAL A 81 11.58 10.43 7.40
CA VAL A 81 12.11 9.08 7.22
C VAL A 81 13.17 9.12 6.14
N ASP A 82 14.27 8.42 6.38
CA ASP A 82 15.34 8.25 5.41
C ASP A 82 15.23 6.91 4.69
N LEU A 83 15.87 6.82 3.52
CA LEU A 83 16.09 5.53 2.87
C LEU A 83 17.01 4.67 3.74
N LEU A 84 16.79 3.36 3.73
CA LEU A 84 17.71 2.46 4.41
C LEU A 84 19.09 2.50 3.73
N PRO A 85 20.20 2.40 4.49
CA PRO A 85 21.55 2.40 3.93
C PRO A 85 21.72 1.37 2.80
N GLY A 86 22.17 1.83 1.64
CA GLY A 86 22.38 0.99 0.46
C GLY A 86 21.10 0.44 -0.20
N LYS A 87 19.91 0.92 0.21
CA LYS A 87 18.61 0.54 -0.37
C LYS A 87 17.96 1.74 -1.05
N SER A 88 17.04 1.46 -1.97
CA SER A 88 16.20 2.44 -2.67
C SER A 88 14.81 2.58 -2.06
N TYR A 89 14.64 2.14 -0.81
CA TYR A 89 13.39 2.24 -0.08
C TYR A 89 13.61 2.62 1.39
N ALA A 90 12.62 3.29 1.97
CA ALA A 90 12.47 3.52 3.39
C ALA A 90 11.66 2.38 4.03
N LEU A 91 11.85 2.17 5.34
CA LEU A 91 11.08 1.21 6.14
C LEU A 91 10.44 1.91 7.34
N ILE A 92 9.12 1.77 7.45
CA ILE A 92 8.34 2.22 8.60
C ILE A 92 7.75 0.99 9.28
N LEU A 93 7.86 0.95 10.60
CA LEU A 93 7.37 -0.14 11.44
C LEU A 93 6.27 0.39 12.36
N LEU A 94 5.10 -0.22 12.27
CA LEU A 94 3.93 0.14 13.07
C LEU A 94 3.40 -1.11 13.77
N ARG A 95 3.15 -1.04 15.07
CA ARG A 95 2.41 -2.06 15.80
C ARG A 95 0.95 -1.63 15.91
N THR A 96 0.04 -2.56 15.68
CA THR A 96 -1.41 -2.29 15.76
C THR A 96 -2.12 -3.49 16.38
N PRO A 97 -3.29 -3.29 16.99
CA PRO A 97 -4.22 -4.39 17.25
C PRO A 97 -4.50 -5.21 15.97
N SER A 98 -4.90 -6.48 16.15
CA SER A 98 -5.10 -7.41 15.03
C SER A 98 -6.33 -7.10 14.18
N ASP A 99 -7.26 -6.30 14.71
CA ASP A 99 -8.49 -5.83 14.07
C ASP A 99 -8.31 -4.46 13.39
N VAL A 100 -7.08 -3.99 13.21
CA VAL A 100 -6.77 -2.73 12.52
C VAL A 100 -6.22 -3.02 11.13
N GLN A 101 -6.86 -2.47 10.11
CA GLN A 101 -6.35 -2.48 8.74
C GLN A 101 -5.61 -1.17 8.46
N LEU A 102 -4.46 -1.31 7.78
CA LEU A 102 -3.59 -0.22 7.41
C LEU A 102 -3.39 -0.17 5.89
N MET A 103 -3.52 1.01 5.33
CA MET A 103 -3.12 1.34 3.96
C MET A 103 -2.18 2.53 3.99
N ALA A 104 -1.38 2.70 2.93
CA ALA A 104 -0.58 3.89 2.77
C ALA A 104 -0.43 4.26 1.30
N ASP A 105 -0.08 5.52 1.05
CA ASP A 105 0.36 5.98 -0.26
C ASP A 105 1.65 6.78 -0.12
N LEU A 106 2.56 6.62 -1.08
CA LEU A 106 3.65 7.57 -1.32
C LEU A 106 3.21 8.57 -2.38
N LYS A 107 3.42 9.86 -2.11
CA LYS A 107 3.10 10.94 -3.03
C LYS A 107 4.31 11.83 -3.29
N LEU A 108 4.45 12.30 -4.53
CA LEU A 108 5.33 13.40 -4.93
C LEU A 108 4.46 14.49 -5.57
N ASN A 109 4.62 15.75 -5.15
CA ASN A 109 3.82 16.88 -5.64
C ASN A 109 2.29 16.61 -5.59
N ASN A 110 1.82 16.02 -4.48
CA ASN A 110 0.42 15.58 -4.27
C ASN A 110 -0.10 14.48 -5.21
N ARG A 111 0.73 13.92 -6.10
CA ARG A 111 0.37 12.80 -6.97
C ARG A 111 0.84 11.49 -6.35
N LYS A 112 -0.04 10.48 -6.32
CA LYS A 112 0.33 9.12 -5.88
C LYS A 112 1.31 8.52 -6.89
N ILE A 113 2.31 7.81 -6.38
CA ILE A 113 3.26 7.06 -7.21
C ILE A 113 2.82 5.59 -7.18
N ASP A 114 2.58 5.00 -8.34
CA ASP A 114 2.19 3.59 -8.44
C ASP A 114 3.37 2.66 -8.15
N GLY A 115 3.09 1.51 -7.51
CA GLY A 115 4.11 0.53 -7.12
C GLY A 115 5.15 1.04 -6.11
N SER A 116 4.89 2.19 -5.50
CA SER A 116 5.83 2.87 -4.61
C SER A 116 5.88 2.34 -3.18
N HIS A 117 5.03 1.39 -2.82
CA HIS A 117 4.97 0.87 -1.46
C HIS A 117 4.57 -0.59 -1.42
N TYR A 118 4.95 -1.24 -0.33
CA TYR A 118 4.60 -2.62 -0.01
C TYR A 118 4.40 -2.73 1.50
N ILE A 119 3.22 -3.20 1.91
CA ILE A 119 2.82 -3.24 3.32
C ILE A 119 2.54 -4.68 3.69
N MET A 120 3.29 -5.20 4.65
CA MET A 120 3.11 -6.56 5.17
C MET A 120 2.65 -6.49 6.61
N PHE A 121 1.67 -7.34 6.98
CA PHE A 121 1.25 -7.49 8.37
C PHE A 121 1.65 -8.85 8.94
N ASP A 122 2.46 -8.84 9.98
CA ASP A 122 2.78 -10.01 10.79
C ASP A 122 1.75 -10.13 11.91
N LYS A 123 0.71 -10.96 11.71
CA LYS A 123 -0.37 -11.16 12.69
C LYS A 123 0.13 -11.62 14.06
N ARG A 124 1.17 -12.47 14.10
CA ARG A 124 1.72 -13.02 15.35
C ARG A 124 2.41 -11.93 16.16
N LYS A 125 3.19 -11.09 15.50
CA LYS A 125 3.90 -9.96 16.14
C LYS A 125 3.07 -8.69 16.23
N LYS A 126 1.85 -8.69 15.65
CA LYS A 126 0.98 -7.50 15.53
C LYS A 126 1.72 -6.33 14.89
N LEU A 127 2.55 -6.61 13.88
CA LEU A 127 3.54 -5.67 13.35
C LEU A 127 3.40 -5.51 11.84
N TYR A 128 3.15 -4.27 11.43
CA TYR A 128 3.26 -3.83 10.04
C TYR A 128 4.71 -3.49 9.69
N ARG A 129 5.15 -4.00 8.53
CA ARG A 129 6.38 -3.61 7.83
C ARG A 129 5.99 -2.90 6.54
N CYS A 130 6.23 -1.60 6.50
CA CYS A 130 5.79 -0.74 5.41
C CYS A 130 7.02 -0.22 4.66
N TYR A 131 7.24 -0.76 3.47
CA TYR A 131 8.32 -0.37 2.57
C TYR A 131 7.82 0.73 1.64
N PHE A 132 8.64 1.76 1.41
CA PHE A 132 8.33 2.86 0.49
C PHE A 132 9.51 3.11 -0.44
N ALA A 133 9.33 2.86 -1.73
CA ALA A 133 10.32 3.04 -2.78
C ALA A 133 9.96 4.25 -3.66
N PRO A 134 10.58 5.42 -3.42
CA PRO A 134 10.46 6.55 -4.33
C PRO A 134 11.16 6.27 -5.65
N THR A 135 10.58 6.74 -6.75
CA THR A 135 11.13 6.58 -8.11
C THR A 135 11.87 7.82 -8.61
N GLU A 136 11.66 8.96 -7.95
CA GLU A 136 12.13 10.27 -8.37
C GLU A 136 12.79 11.01 -7.20
N THR A 137 13.59 12.04 -7.50
CA THR A 137 14.12 12.96 -6.49
C THR A 137 13.05 13.94 -6.05
N GLY A 138 13.13 14.39 -4.79
CA GLY A 138 12.27 15.44 -4.25
C GLY A 138 11.63 15.08 -2.91
N LYS A 139 10.76 15.98 -2.45
CA LYS A 139 10.06 15.88 -1.17
C LYS A 139 8.79 15.06 -1.32
N HIS A 140 8.86 13.82 -0.86
CA HIS A 140 7.74 12.90 -0.87
C HIS A 140 6.95 12.99 0.44
N THR A 141 5.67 12.66 0.36
CA THR A 141 4.79 12.51 1.53
C THR A 141 4.25 11.09 1.57
N ILE A 142 4.50 10.39 2.67
CA ILE A 142 3.89 9.11 2.99
C ILE A 142 2.66 9.40 3.84
N ASN A 143 1.49 8.92 3.44
CA ASN A 143 0.26 9.07 4.22
C ASN A 143 -0.24 7.68 4.59
N PHE A 144 -0.47 7.45 5.87
CA PHE A 144 -1.09 6.24 6.36
C PHE A 144 -2.57 6.48 6.64
N PHE A 145 -3.38 5.52 6.23
CA PHE A 145 -4.80 5.48 6.52
C PHE A 145 -5.12 4.19 7.24
N ALA A 146 -6.00 4.27 8.23
CA ALA A 146 -6.37 3.12 9.03
C ALA A 146 -7.87 3.08 9.30
N LYS A 147 -8.37 1.88 9.55
CA LYS A 147 -9.72 1.64 10.07
C LYS A 147 -9.71 0.41 10.98
N ARG A 148 -10.73 0.31 11.83
CA ARG A 148 -11.01 -0.91 12.60
C ARG A 148 -11.95 -1.82 11.82
N GLY A 149 -11.77 -3.12 11.98
CA GLY A 149 -12.60 -4.17 11.41
C GLY A 149 -11.97 -4.86 10.20
N ASP A 150 -12.48 -6.06 9.93
CA ASP A 150 -12.02 -6.91 8.84
C ASP A 150 -12.81 -6.72 7.53
N SER A 151 -13.91 -5.96 7.54
CA SER A 151 -14.71 -5.72 6.35
C SER A 151 -14.03 -4.76 5.38
N ASP A 152 -14.15 -5.00 4.09
CA ASP A 152 -13.77 -4.00 3.06
C ASP A 152 -14.69 -2.76 3.10
N ILE A 153 -15.88 -2.92 3.69
CA ILE A 153 -16.84 -1.84 3.95
C ILE A 153 -16.28 -0.90 5.03
N GLY A 154 -16.48 0.40 4.85
CA GLY A 154 -16.07 1.45 5.79
C GLY A 154 -14.93 2.34 5.29
N GLU A 155 -14.93 3.59 5.73
CA GLU A 155 -13.98 4.61 5.29
C GLU A 155 -12.67 4.55 6.06
N TYR A 156 -11.58 4.51 5.32
CA TYR A 156 -10.24 4.69 5.85
C TYR A 156 -10.04 6.14 6.30
N SER A 157 -9.58 6.33 7.53
CA SER A 157 -9.27 7.66 8.08
C SER A 157 -7.76 7.88 8.12
N SER A 158 -7.31 9.09 7.81
CA SER A 158 -5.89 9.43 7.82
C SER A 158 -5.34 9.41 9.25
N ALA A 159 -4.34 8.57 9.50
CA ALA A 159 -3.81 8.30 10.84
C ALA A 159 -2.49 9.02 11.12
N LEU A 160 -1.54 8.98 10.18
CA LEU A 160 -0.24 9.61 10.34
C LEU A 160 0.46 9.87 9.00
N ASP A 161 1.35 10.86 8.94
CA ASP A 161 2.17 11.13 7.76
C ASP A 161 3.65 11.25 8.08
N PHE A 162 4.48 10.93 7.08
CA PHE A 162 5.91 11.18 7.08
C PHE A 162 6.35 11.95 5.84
N LYS A 163 7.51 12.60 5.96
CA LYS A 163 8.24 13.24 4.86
C LYS A 163 9.48 12.40 4.52
N LEU A 164 9.68 12.16 3.24
CA LEU A 164 10.85 11.46 2.70
C LEU A 164 11.49 12.38 1.65
N ASP A 165 12.67 12.91 1.95
CA ASP A 165 13.38 13.84 1.06
C ASP A 165 14.49 13.11 0.28
N VAL A 166 14.24 12.84 -0.99
CA VAL A 166 15.19 12.14 -1.87
C VAL A 166 16.04 13.16 -2.60
N LYS A 167 17.22 13.45 -2.06
CA LYS A 167 18.10 14.52 -2.55
C LYS A 167 18.91 14.14 -3.80
N GLN A 168 19.12 12.85 -4.03
CA GLN A 168 19.97 12.34 -5.11
C GLN A 168 19.25 11.25 -5.89
N LYS A 169 19.55 11.16 -7.19
CA LYS A 169 18.98 10.14 -8.06
C LYS A 169 19.42 8.75 -7.60
N LEU A 170 18.45 7.85 -7.46
CA LEU A 170 18.70 6.48 -7.02
C LEU A 170 19.38 5.69 -8.15
N LYS A 171 20.44 4.96 -7.81
CA LYS A 171 21.17 4.09 -8.76
C LYS A 171 20.30 2.92 -9.21
N THR A 172 19.52 2.36 -8.29
CA THR A 172 18.58 1.27 -8.55
C THR A 172 17.20 1.72 -8.13
N ILE A 173 16.23 1.61 -9.03
CA ILE A 173 14.82 1.88 -8.74
C ILE A 173 14.16 0.53 -8.52
N VAL A 174 13.43 0.41 -7.42
CA VAL A 174 12.58 -0.75 -7.16
C VAL A 174 11.14 -0.28 -7.08
N SER A 175 10.22 -1.18 -7.40
CA SER A 175 8.80 -0.99 -7.14
C SER A 175 8.17 -2.32 -6.76
N PHE A 176 6.94 -2.28 -6.27
CA PHE A 176 6.30 -3.44 -5.69
C PHE A 176 4.94 -3.67 -6.32
N PRO A 177 4.57 -4.94 -6.58
CA PRO A 177 3.23 -5.23 -7.05
C PRO A 177 2.19 -4.78 -6.03
N LYS A 178 0.98 -4.55 -6.52
CA LYS A 178 -0.15 -4.25 -5.65
C LYS A 178 -0.55 -5.53 -4.93
N THR A 179 -0.64 -5.49 -3.61
CA THR A 179 -1.02 -6.66 -2.79
C THR A 179 -2.22 -6.35 -1.91
N TRP A 180 -3.07 -7.35 -1.72
CA TRP A 180 -4.21 -7.32 -0.81
C TRP A 180 -3.96 -8.20 0.42
N LYS A 181 -4.79 -8.06 1.46
CA LYS A 181 -4.71 -8.86 2.69
C LYS A 181 -4.64 -10.37 2.42
N ASN A 182 -5.40 -10.84 1.43
CA ASN A 182 -5.45 -12.24 1.03
C ASN A 182 -4.06 -12.82 0.65
N PHE A 183 -3.17 -12.01 0.07
CA PHE A 183 -1.80 -12.42 -0.26
C PHE A 183 -1.02 -12.86 0.98
N PHE A 184 -1.12 -12.10 2.07
CA PHE A 184 -0.42 -12.40 3.32
C PHE A 184 -1.11 -13.48 4.12
N ASP A 185 -2.45 -13.47 4.15
CA ASP A 185 -3.25 -14.42 4.91
C ASP A 185 -3.08 -15.87 4.42
N LEU A 186 -2.89 -16.03 3.10
CA LEU A 186 -2.60 -17.33 2.47
C LEU A 186 -1.11 -17.63 2.33
N GLY A 187 -0.22 -16.76 2.85
CA GLY A 187 1.22 -16.99 2.81
C GLY A 187 1.81 -17.08 1.39
N LEU A 188 1.30 -16.26 0.46
CA LEU A 188 1.81 -16.21 -0.91
C LEU A 188 3.14 -15.45 -0.96
N GLU A 189 4.00 -15.86 -1.89
CA GLU A 189 5.28 -15.19 -2.16
C GLU A 189 5.48 -15.02 -3.67
N VAL A 190 5.87 -13.83 -4.11
CA VAL A 190 6.29 -13.60 -5.50
C VAL A 190 7.74 -14.05 -5.65
N ILE A 191 7.95 -15.11 -6.43
CA ILE A 191 9.28 -15.60 -6.81
C ILE A 191 9.85 -14.78 -7.96
N SER A 192 9.02 -14.45 -8.95
CA SER A 192 9.40 -13.61 -10.10
C SER A 192 8.16 -12.93 -10.70
N PRO A 193 8.26 -11.68 -11.20
CA PRO A 193 9.43 -10.81 -11.13
C PRO A 193 9.57 -10.17 -9.73
N GLN A 194 10.81 -9.95 -9.29
CA GLN A 194 11.09 -9.25 -8.04
C GLN A 194 11.40 -7.77 -8.30
N ASN A 195 11.19 -6.93 -7.29
CA ASN A 195 11.56 -5.51 -7.30
C ASN A 195 10.92 -4.66 -8.42
N THR A 196 9.81 -5.13 -9.00
CA THR A 196 9.02 -4.35 -9.95
C THR A 196 7.52 -4.55 -9.76
N HIS A 197 6.75 -3.50 -10.02
CA HIS A 197 5.29 -3.56 -10.21
C HIS A 197 4.90 -3.60 -11.69
N LEU A 198 5.84 -3.26 -12.58
CA LEU A 198 5.63 -3.09 -14.01
C LEU A 198 6.50 -4.10 -14.77
N ILE A 199 5.86 -5.00 -15.50
CA ILE A 199 6.49 -5.95 -16.40
C ILE A 199 6.48 -5.34 -17.80
N LYS A 200 7.64 -5.20 -18.42
CA LYS A 200 7.74 -4.73 -19.80
C LYS A 200 7.84 -5.93 -20.72
N LEU A 201 6.82 -6.10 -21.57
CA LEU A 201 6.78 -7.13 -22.60
C LEU A 201 7.18 -6.46 -23.92
N ILE A 202 8.46 -6.63 -24.27
CA ILE A 202 9.13 -6.03 -25.45
C ILE A 202 9.68 -7.19 -26.31
N ASP A 203 10.00 -6.92 -27.57
CA ASP A 203 10.78 -7.80 -28.46
C ASP A 203 10.07 -9.12 -28.82
N GLY A 204 8.75 -9.08 -29.04
CA GLY A 204 7.99 -10.23 -29.55
C GLY A 204 7.72 -11.33 -28.52
N ALA A 205 7.98 -11.08 -27.24
CA ALA A 205 7.56 -11.98 -26.16
C ALA A 205 6.03 -12.09 -26.13
N SER A 206 5.51 -13.33 -26.16
CA SER A 206 4.06 -13.59 -26.28
C SER A 206 3.30 -13.45 -24.96
N HIS A 207 3.98 -13.51 -23.82
CA HIS A 207 3.37 -13.41 -22.50
C HIS A 207 4.35 -12.97 -21.42
N ALA A 208 3.83 -12.31 -20.39
CA ALA A 208 4.50 -12.10 -19.13
C ALA A 208 4.31 -13.33 -18.22
N GLN A 209 5.36 -13.78 -17.54
CA GLN A 209 5.27 -14.85 -16.54
C GLN A 209 5.50 -14.31 -15.14
N ILE A 210 4.56 -14.60 -14.25
CA ILE A 210 4.67 -14.35 -12.81
C ILE A 210 4.72 -15.71 -12.11
N LEU A 211 5.74 -15.91 -11.29
CA LEU A 211 5.93 -17.12 -10.49
C LEU A 211 5.53 -16.85 -9.05
N ILE A 212 4.56 -17.60 -8.55
CA ILE A 212 4.06 -17.49 -7.19
C ILE A 212 4.37 -18.78 -6.43
N LYS A 213 4.93 -18.67 -5.24
CA LYS A 213 4.95 -19.77 -4.28
C LYS A 213 3.75 -19.62 -3.36
N ALA A 214 3.06 -20.73 -3.11
CA ALA A 214 1.88 -20.80 -2.28
C ALA A 214 1.90 -22.11 -1.47
N PRO A 215 1.26 -22.16 -0.29
CA PRO A 215 0.98 -23.40 0.42
C PRO A 215 0.19 -24.42 -0.43
N GLU A 216 0.30 -25.70 -0.11
CA GLU A 216 -0.33 -26.78 -0.88
C GLU A 216 -1.87 -26.75 -0.85
N ASP A 217 -2.46 -26.15 0.18
CA ASP A 217 -3.91 -26.00 0.35
C ASP A 217 -4.49 -24.77 -0.37
N VAL A 218 -3.68 -24.06 -1.17
CA VAL A 218 -4.09 -22.82 -1.88
C VAL A 218 -4.20 -23.05 -3.38
N GLU A 219 -5.20 -22.44 -4.00
CA GLU A 219 -5.40 -22.38 -5.45
C GLU A 219 -5.33 -20.95 -5.96
N LEU A 220 -4.79 -20.78 -7.17
CA LEU A 220 -4.66 -19.49 -7.83
C LEU A 220 -5.45 -19.42 -9.14
N LEU A 221 -6.00 -18.25 -9.42
CA LEU A 221 -6.66 -17.90 -10.68
C LEU A 221 -6.08 -16.60 -11.22
N GLY A 222 -5.99 -16.49 -12.55
CA GLY A 222 -5.54 -15.28 -13.23
C GLY A 222 -6.71 -14.54 -13.88
N SER A 223 -6.57 -13.22 -14.03
CA SER A 223 -7.39 -12.40 -14.92
C SER A 223 -6.52 -11.28 -15.47
N LEU A 224 -6.64 -10.97 -16.76
CA LEU A 224 -5.93 -9.87 -17.42
C LEU A 224 -6.93 -8.80 -17.84
N LYS A 225 -6.68 -7.54 -17.47
CA LYS A 225 -7.55 -6.42 -17.83
C LYS A 225 -6.78 -5.35 -18.58
N ASN A 226 -7.41 -4.73 -19.58
CA ASN A 226 -6.86 -3.57 -20.29
C ASN A 226 -7.06 -2.25 -19.50
N GLU A 227 -6.58 -1.13 -20.04
CA GLU A 227 -6.75 0.21 -19.44
C GLU A 227 -8.22 0.60 -19.21
N GLN A 228 -9.13 0.12 -20.05
CA GLN A 228 -10.58 0.33 -19.92
C GLN A 228 -11.22 -0.62 -18.90
N LYS A 229 -10.42 -1.39 -18.14
CA LYS A 229 -10.85 -2.40 -17.17
C LYS A 229 -11.66 -3.55 -17.76
N GLN A 230 -11.59 -3.74 -19.08
CA GLN A 230 -12.23 -4.85 -19.77
C GLN A 230 -11.31 -6.07 -19.69
N GLU A 231 -11.91 -7.23 -19.48
CA GLU A 231 -11.18 -8.50 -19.42
C GLU A 231 -10.71 -8.93 -20.80
N VAL A 232 -9.46 -9.40 -20.88
CA VAL A 232 -8.87 -9.96 -22.09
C VAL A 232 -9.17 -11.45 -22.13
N ASN A 233 -10.14 -11.85 -22.95
CA ASN A 233 -10.53 -13.25 -23.10
C ASN A 233 -9.35 -14.11 -23.56
N GLY A 234 -9.06 -15.20 -22.83
CA GLY A 234 -7.90 -16.06 -23.12
C GLY A 234 -6.54 -15.42 -22.83
N GLY A 235 -6.52 -14.23 -22.23
CA GLY A 235 -5.30 -13.47 -21.93
C GLY A 235 -4.51 -13.98 -20.73
N ASN A 236 -4.89 -15.12 -20.14
CA ASN A 236 -4.19 -15.69 -18.99
C ASN A 236 -4.20 -17.22 -18.98
N GLN A 237 -3.14 -17.79 -18.43
CA GLN A 237 -3.02 -19.22 -18.16
C GLN A 237 -2.31 -19.39 -16.81
N VAL A 238 -3.01 -19.95 -15.83
CA VAL A 238 -2.49 -20.18 -14.47
C VAL A 238 -2.51 -21.68 -14.18
N TYR A 239 -1.37 -22.24 -13.82
CA TYR A 239 -1.25 -23.66 -13.49
C TYR A 239 -0.13 -23.91 -12.47
N TYR A 240 -0.23 -25.05 -11.77
CA TYR A 240 0.75 -25.46 -10.78
C TYR A 240 1.80 -26.40 -11.38
N ASP A 241 3.07 -26.00 -11.33
CA ASP A 241 4.22 -26.82 -11.73
C ASP A 241 4.64 -27.69 -10.53
N ARG A 242 4.19 -28.94 -10.53
CA ARG A 242 4.45 -29.90 -9.44
C ARG A 242 5.93 -30.20 -9.24
N GLN A 243 6.74 -30.20 -10.30
CA GLN A 243 8.16 -30.53 -10.20
C GLN A 243 8.93 -29.43 -9.46
N LYS A 244 8.55 -28.17 -9.70
CA LYS A 244 9.19 -27.01 -9.08
C LYS A 244 8.46 -26.49 -7.84
N SER A 245 7.30 -27.06 -7.50
CA SER A 245 6.45 -26.64 -6.40
C SER A 245 6.11 -25.14 -6.44
N ILE A 246 5.80 -24.63 -7.63
CA ILE A 246 5.49 -23.21 -7.89
C ILE A 246 4.29 -23.08 -8.83
N TRP A 247 3.53 -22.01 -8.64
CA TRP A 247 2.51 -21.59 -9.60
C TRP A 247 3.12 -20.76 -10.71
N ARG A 248 2.73 -21.07 -11.94
CA ARG A 248 3.07 -20.32 -13.15
C ARG A 248 1.84 -19.57 -13.62
N CYS A 249 1.90 -18.25 -13.53
CA CYS A 249 0.84 -17.35 -13.96
C CYS A 249 1.31 -16.61 -15.21
N ASN A 250 0.89 -17.08 -16.38
CA ASN A 250 1.21 -16.47 -17.66
C ASN A 250 0.09 -15.51 -18.08
N PHE A 251 0.44 -14.34 -18.59
CA PHE A 251 -0.48 -13.31 -19.04
C PHE A 251 -0.10 -12.81 -20.43
N ALA A 252 -1.00 -12.93 -21.40
CA ALA A 252 -0.78 -12.60 -22.80
C ALA A 252 -1.69 -11.43 -23.22
N PRO A 253 -1.14 -10.21 -23.31
CA PRO A 253 -1.81 -9.07 -23.94
C PRO A 253 -2.28 -9.39 -25.37
N ASP A 254 -3.45 -8.88 -25.77
CA ASP A 254 -4.02 -9.07 -27.12
C ASP A 254 -3.58 -7.99 -28.12
N ARG A 255 -2.97 -6.91 -27.63
CA ARG A 255 -2.50 -5.75 -28.40
C ARG A 255 -1.46 -4.96 -27.62
N ASP A 256 -0.86 -3.97 -28.28
CA ASP A 256 -0.02 -2.97 -27.61
C ASP A 256 -0.85 -2.10 -26.65
N GLY A 257 -0.30 -1.82 -25.47
CA GLY A 257 -0.96 -1.02 -24.45
C GLY A 257 -0.55 -1.39 -23.02
N LEU A 258 -1.22 -0.77 -22.04
CA LEU A 258 -1.08 -1.15 -20.63
C LEU A 258 -2.19 -2.12 -20.21
N PHE A 259 -1.79 -3.08 -19.39
CA PHE A 259 -2.68 -4.09 -18.82
C PHE A 259 -2.42 -4.23 -17.33
N GLU A 260 -3.40 -4.74 -16.61
CA GLU A 260 -3.28 -5.14 -15.20
C GLU A 260 -3.56 -6.63 -15.08
N ALA A 261 -2.54 -7.38 -14.69
CA ALA A 261 -2.60 -8.81 -14.45
C ALA A 261 -2.93 -9.07 -12.98
N PHE A 262 -4.11 -9.61 -12.72
CA PHE A 262 -4.58 -9.99 -11.39
C PHE A 262 -4.32 -11.47 -11.14
N ILE A 263 -3.77 -11.78 -9.97
CA ILE A 263 -3.69 -13.13 -9.41
C ILE A 263 -4.59 -13.13 -8.18
N MET A 264 -5.64 -13.93 -8.25
CA MET A 264 -6.59 -14.16 -7.18
C MET A 264 -6.29 -15.51 -6.53
N ALA A 265 -6.64 -15.66 -5.25
CA ALA A 265 -6.33 -16.85 -4.48
C ALA A 265 -7.47 -17.23 -3.54
N LYS A 266 -7.57 -18.51 -3.22
CA LYS A 266 -8.42 -19.05 -2.15
C LYS A 266 -7.83 -20.34 -1.59
N LYS A 267 -8.35 -20.81 -0.45
CA LYS A 267 -8.08 -22.18 -0.01
C LYS A 267 -8.92 -23.18 -0.80
N LYS A 268 -8.38 -24.38 -1.00
CA LYS A 268 -9.07 -25.52 -1.62
C LYS A 268 -10.34 -25.93 -0.87
N SER A 269 -10.31 -25.78 0.46
CA SER A 269 -11.45 -26.07 1.33
C SER A 269 -12.56 -25.03 1.23
N ASP A 270 -12.27 -23.81 0.77
CA ASP A 270 -13.22 -22.71 0.82
C ASP A 270 -14.17 -22.77 -0.39
N PRO A 271 -15.48 -22.84 -0.16
CA PRO A 271 -16.48 -22.82 -1.23
C PRO A 271 -16.65 -21.42 -1.83
N GLU A 272 -16.10 -20.39 -1.19
CA GLU A 272 -16.15 -19.01 -1.64
C GLU A 272 -15.40 -18.78 -2.96
N SER A 273 -15.68 -17.62 -3.57
CA SER A 273 -15.05 -17.17 -4.79
C SER A 273 -13.59 -16.75 -4.55
N TYR A 274 -12.79 -16.82 -5.61
CA TYR A 274 -11.44 -16.29 -5.62
C TYR A 274 -11.44 -14.79 -5.32
N THR A 275 -10.56 -14.34 -4.43
CA THR A 275 -10.38 -12.91 -4.14
C THR A 275 -8.97 -12.45 -4.52
N SER A 276 -8.85 -11.19 -4.94
CA SER A 276 -7.57 -10.61 -5.38
C SER A 276 -6.50 -10.75 -4.30
N ALA A 277 -5.33 -11.23 -4.70
CA ALA A 277 -4.17 -11.37 -3.82
C ALA A 277 -3.04 -10.44 -4.25
N VAL A 278 -2.63 -10.50 -5.52
CA VAL A 278 -1.55 -9.66 -6.06
C VAL A 278 -1.85 -9.24 -7.50
N ALA A 279 -1.38 -8.05 -7.89
CA ALA A 279 -1.50 -7.56 -9.25
C ALA A 279 -0.24 -6.83 -9.73
N PHE A 280 0.03 -6.98 -11.03
CA PHE A 280 1.14 -6.34 -11.74
C PHE A 280 0.59 -5.56 -12.93
N LYS A 281 1.25 -4.45 -13.26
CA LYS A 281 1.06 -3.80 -14.56
C LYS A 281 1.91 -4.48 -15.61
N ILE A 282 1.40 -4.58 -16.83
CA ILE A 282 2.14 -5.05 -18.00
C ILE A 282 2.11 -3.94 -19.04
N GLU A 283 3.28 -3.47 -19.46
CA GLU A 283 3.43 -2.61 -20.64
C GLU A 283 3.79 -3.50 -21.83
N ALA A 284 2.87 -3.63 -22.76
CA ALA A 284 3.00 -4.48 -23.94
C ALA A 284 3.29 -3.63 -25.18
N ARG A 285 4.35 -3.98 -25.91
CA ARG A 285 4.74 -3.33 -27.17
C ARG A 285 5.14 -4.39 -28.19
N GLN A 286 4.83 -4.14 -29.46
CA GLN A 286 5.12 -5.06 -30.57
C GLN A 286 4.42 -6.43 -30.42
N ILE A 287 3.20 -6.44 -29.89
CA ILE A 287 2.37 -7.65 -29.78
C ILE A 287 1.82 -8.00 -31.17
N PRO A 288 2.03 -9.24 -31.66
CA PRO A 288 1.48 -9.68 -32.93
C PRO A 288 -0.05 -9.61 -32.90
N SER A 289 -0.65 -8.76 -33.74
CA SER A 289 -2.10 -8.69 -33.84
C SER A 289 -2.64 -9.94 -34.55
N LEU A 290 -3.63 -10.61 -33.96
CA LEU A 290 -4.34 -11.76 -34.54
C LEU A 290 -5.07 -11.44 -35.87
N SER A 291 -5.07 -10.18 -36.32
CA SER A 291 -5.78 -9.68 -37.51
C SER A 291 -5.14 -10.05 -38.86
N LEU A 292 -4.06 -10.85 -38.89
CA LEU A 292 -3.36 -11.22 -40.15
C LEU A 292 -3.39 -12.70 -40.51
N ILE A 293 -4.21 -13.53 -39.86
CA ILE A 293 -4.56 -14.85 -40.42
C ILE A 293 -5.84 -14.68 -41.25
N ARG A 294 -5.74 -14.00 -42.40
CA ARG A 294 -6.66 -14.28 -43.49
C ARG A 294 -6.25 -15.65 -44.02
N CYS A 295 -6.98 -16.69 -43.61
CA CYS A 295 -6.98 -17.96 -44.34
C CYS A 295 -7.32 -17.64 -45.79
N VAL A 296 -6.31 -17.67 -46.65
CA VAL A 296 -6.51 -17.81 -48.09
C VAL A 296 -6.86 -19.27 -48.29
N PHE A 297 -8.16 -19.54 -48.46
CA PHE A 297 -8.65 -20.76 -49.08
C PHE A 297 -8.58 -20.59 -50.60
#